data_AF-A0A1H7TAV6-F1
#
_entry.id   AF-A0A1H7TAV6-F1
#
_cell.length_a   1.000
_cell.length_b   1.000
_cell.length_c   1.000
_cell.angle_alpha   90.00
_cell.angle_beta   90.00
_cell.angle_gamma   90.00
#
_symmetry.space_group_name_H-M   'P 1'
#
loop_
_entity.id
_entity.type
_entity.pdbx_description
1 polymer ?
#
loop_
_entity_poly.entity_id
_entity_poly.type
_entity_poly.pdbx_seq_one_letter_code
_entity_poly.pdbx_strand_id
1 'polypeptide(L)'
;MRFSKVNYFFCVLLGTMLLSCSPEDGTDGVPGLSNLTILNDEPSGANCENGGVRIENGLDLNSNAILETSEVLTTTFLCDGFNSDYQDETRLVLFSNGSGASGTSSVEGRKMGEIIKFDKRNWENASSIYYVAWIYSENSNNSCFVELFNETDGEVIANSVLTNNSTNYPGILMISENIISSIPEKEIDISLRLRSENEGTTVYMGRKAELVIKR
;
A
#
# COMPACT_ATOMS: atom_id res chain seq x y z
N MET A 1 -99.70 30.56 30.10
CA MET A 1 -100.90 30.06 29.36
C MET A 1 -100.44 29.59 27.98
N ARG A 2 -101.06 28.50 27.50
CA ARG A 2 -100.79 27.63 26.34
C ARG A 2 -100.63 28.27 24.94
N PHE A 3 -99.85 27.57 24.09
CA PHE A 3 -99.90 27.36 22.60
C PHE A 3 -99.74 28.58 21.66
N SER A 4 -99.00 28.52 20.53
CA SER A 4 -99.34 27.73 19.32
C SER A 4 -98.34 27.91 18.14
N LYS A 5 -98.02 26.79 17.43
CA LYS A 5 -97.80 26.55 15.96
C LYS A 5 -96.76 27.41 15.19
N VAL A 6 -95.69 26.86 14.61
CA VAL A 6 -95.55 26.08 13.34
C VAL A 6 -95.99 26.86 12.08
N ASN A 7 -95.06 27.27 11.20
CA ASN A 7 -94.99 26.80 9.79
C ASN A 7 -93.82 27.37 8.95
N TYR A 8 -93.25 26.45 8.17
CA TYR A 8 -92.40 26.49 6.97
C TYR A 8 -92.19 27.82 6.21
N PHE A 9 -90.92 28.13 5.92
CA PHE A 9 -90.54 28.92 4.74
C PHE A 9 -89.10 28.55 4.27
N PHE A 10 -88.98 28.11 3.01
CA PHE A 10 -87.81 28.21 2.11
C PHE A 10 -86.45 27.66 2.60
N CYS A 11 -85.99 26.47 2.19
CA CYS A 11 -85.44 26.10 0.87
C CYS A 11 -84.26 26.97 0.40
N VAL A 12 -83.10 26.31 0.22
CA VAL A 12 -81.86 26.72 -0.45
C VAL A 12 -80.89 27.59 0.37
N LEU A 13 -80.08 26.94 1.20
CA LEU A 13 -78.73 27.42 1.58
C LEU A 13 -77.86 26.23 2.01
N LEU A 14 -77.85 25.19 1.18
CA LEU A 14 -76.96 24.05 1.30
C LEU A 14 -75.99 24.08 0.12
N GLY A 15 -74.74 24.46 0.40
CA GLY A 15 -73.63 24.29 -0.52
C GLY A 15 -73.05 25.59 -1.06
N THR A 16 -71.99 26.09 -0.41
CA THR A 16 -70.75 26.59 -1.04
C THR A 16 -69.81 27.14 0.04
N MET A 17 -69.15 26.27 0.81
CA MET A 17 -67.79 26.54 1.33
C MET A 17 -67.17 25.28 1.95
N LEU A 18 -67.03 24.23 1.14
CA LEU A 18 -65.93 23.29 1.29
C LEU A 18 -64.95 23.64 0.17
N LEU A 19 -64.06 24.61 0.43
CA LEU A 19 -62.89 24.80 -0.41
C LEU A 19 -62.01 23.57 -0.20
N SER A 20 -62.14 22.67 -1.17
CA SER A 20 -61.31 21.51 -1.44
C SER A 20 -59.83 21.82 -1.22
N CYS A 21 -59.24 21.24 -0.17
CA CYS A 21 -57.84 20.84 -0.26
C CYS A 21 -57.86 19.46 -0.92
N SER A 22 -57.90 19.44 -2.24
CA SER A 22 -57.42 18.27 -2.96
C SER A 22 -55.92 18.23 -2.73
N PRO A 23 -55.31 17.11 -2.30
CA PRO A 23 -53.89 16.93 -2.52
C PRO A 23 -53.70 16.93 -4.04
N GLU A 24 -53.31 18.07 -4.60
CA GLU A 24 -52.58 18.04 -5.86
C GLU A 24 -51.22 17.47 -5.49
N ASP A 25 -51.05 16.17 -5.70
CA ASP A 25 -49.71 15.60 -5.75
C ASP A 25 -48.97 16.44 -6.80
N GLY A 26 -47.94 17.15 -6.36
CA GLY A 26 -47.09 17.91 -7.28
C GLY A 26 -46.65 16.96 -8.38
N THR A 27 -46.73 17.40 -9.64
CA THR A 27 -46.25 16.58 -10.77
C THR A 27 -44.83 16.13 -10.45
N ASP A 28 -44.56 14.83 -10.61
CA ASP A 28 -43.20 14.31 -10.44
C ASP A 28 -42.21 15.18 -11.21
N GLY A 29 -41.09 15.51 -10.57
CA GLY A 29 -40.00 16.21 -11.25
C GLY A 29 -39.55 15.40 -12.46
N VAL A 30 -39.12 16.08 -13.53
CA VAL A 30 -38.53 15.40 -14.69
C VAL A 30 -37.41 14.48 -14.20
N PRO A 31 -37.37 13.19 -14.62
CA PRO A 31 -36.28 12.29 -14.25
C PRO A 31 -34.92 12.91 -14.53
N GLY A 32 -33.99 12.79 -13.58
CA GLY A 32 -32.62 13.23 -13.79
C GLY A 32 -31.95 12.41 -14.90
N LEU A 33 -31.02 13.04 -15.62
CA LEU A 33 -30.18 12.34 -16.60
C LEU A 33 -29.26 11.35 -15.90
N SER A 34 -28.97 10.23 -16.55
CA SER A 34 -28.03 9.22 -16.02
C SER A 34 -26.60 9.63 -16.33
N ASN A 35 -25.69 9.53 -15.35
CA ASN A 35 -24.26 9.69 -15.58
C ASN A 35 -23.64 8.33 -15.92
N LEU A 36 -22.96 8.23 -17.05
CA LEU A 36 -22.30 7.02 -17.52
C LEU A 36 -20.79 7.20 -17.48
N THR A 37 -20.09 6.12 -17.11
CA THR A 37 -18.63 6.03 -17.15
C THR A 37 -18.25 4.83 -18.01
N ILE A 38 -17.40 5.05 -19.00
CA ILE A 38 -16.83 3.96 -19.82
C ILE A 38 -15.30 3.96 -19.70
N LEU A 39 -14.76 2.74 -19.74
CA LEU A 39 -13.33 2.47 -19.70
C LEU A 39 -12.95 1.82 -21.02
N ASN A 40 -12.03 2.45 -21.73
CA ASN A 40 -11.49 1.96 -22.99
C ASN A 40 -9.97 1.83 -22.86
N ASP A 41 -9.37 0.88 -23.55
CA ASP A 41 -7.92 0.79 -23.62
C ASP A 41 -7.37 2.02 -24.36
N GLU A 42 -6.36 2.67 -23.78
CA GLU A 42 -5.60 3.74 -24.42
C GLU A 42 -4.32 3.16 -25.01
N PRO A 43 -4.13 3.19 -26.34
CA PRO A 43 -2.90 2.72 -26.95
C PRO A 43 -1.72 3.65 -26.63
N SER A 44 -0.51 3.11 -26.71
CA SER A 44 0.73 3.88 -26.58
C SER A 44 0.77 5.02 -27.61
N GLY A 45 1.00 6.26 -27.14
CA GLY A 45 0.97 7.43 -28.00
C GLY A 45 0.92 8.76 -27.24
N ALA A 46 0.28 9.75 -27.86
CA ALA A 46 0.34 11.15 -27.42
C ALA A 46 -0.29 11.40 -26.04
N ASN A 47 -1.30 10.61 -25.64
CA ASN A 47 -1.96 10.78 -24.34
C ASN A 47 -1.26 9.98 -23.24
N CYS A 48 -0.82 8.76 -23.57
CA CYS A 48 -0.07 7.88 -22.68
C CYS A 48 1.06 7.21 -23.47
N GLU A 49 2.31 7.56 -23.16
CA GLU A 49 3.47 7.09 -23.92
C GLU A 49 3.59 5.56 -23.97
N ASN A 50 3.17 4.86 -22.90
CA ASN A 50 3.19 3.38 -22.81
C ASN A 50 1.80 2.74 -22.90
N GLY A 51 0.77 3.52 -23.24
CA GLY A 51 -0.62 3.08 -23.20
C GLY A 51 -1.20 3.19 -21.79
N GLY A 52 -2.42 2.69 -21.61
CA GLY A 52 -3.12 2.71 -20.33
C GLY A 52 -4.63 2.58 -20.52
N VAL A 53 -5.39 3.29 -19.69
CA VAL A 53 -6.85 3.28 -19.73
C VAL A 53 -7.38 4.69 -19.93
N ARG A 54 -8.23 4.84 -20.94
CA ARG A 54 -9.02 6.04 -21.19
C ARG A 54 -10.35 5.93 -20.45
N ILE A 55 -10.60 6.88 -19.55
CA ILE A 55 -11.82 6.96 -18.74
C ILE A 55 -12.67 8.13 -19.25
N GLU A 56 -13.88 7.83 -19.70
CA GLU A 56 -14.83 8.84 -20.16
C GLU A 56 -16.03 8.90 -19.24
N ASN A 57 -16.45 10.10 -18.88
CA ASN A 57 -17.62 10.37 -18.06
C ASN A 57 -18.54 11.36 -18.78
N GLY A 58 -19.85 11.13 -18.74
CA GLY A 58 -20.82 12.02 -19.35
C GLY A 58 -22.27 11.70 -18.99
N LEU A 59 -23.17 12.59 -19.39
CA LEU A 59 -24.61 12.45 -19.15
C LEU A 59 -25.27 11.83 -20.38
N ASP A 60 -26.05 10.77 -20.18
CA ASP A 60 -26.90 10.15 -21.21
C ASP A 60 -28.07 11.09 -21.51
N LEU A 61 -27.89 11.96 -22.51
CA LEU A 61 -28.81 13.03 -22.88
C LEU A 61 -30.02 12.49 -23.66
N ASN A 62 -29.82 11.40 -24.40
CA ASN A 62 -30.85 10.79 -25.23
C ASN A 62 -31.55 9.59 -24.54
N SER A 63 -31.10 9.22 -23.33
CA SER A 63 -31.64 8.13 -22.50
C SER A 63 -31.56 6.75 -23.15
N ASN A 64 -30.51 6.50 -23.94
CA ASN A 64 -30.30 5.22 -24.64
C ASN A 64 -29.35 4.25 -23.89
N ALA A 65 -28.86 4.63 -22.71
CA ALA A 65 -27.92 3.89 -21.87
C ALA A 65 -26.54 3.60 -22.52
N ILE A 66 -26.18 4.33 -23.55
CA ILE A 66 -24.88 4.25 -24.23
C ILE A 66 -24.24 5.64 -24.12
N LEU A 67 -22.99 5.71 -23.67
CA LEU A 67 -22.29 6.99 -23.65
C LEU A 67 -21.77 7.31 -25.06
N GLU A 68 -22.47 8.19 -25.76
CA GLU A 68 -22.04 8.65 -27.09
C GLU A 68 -20.97 9.73 -26.99
N THR A 69 -20.18 9.92 -28.06
CA THR A 69 -19.09 10.90 -28.07
C THR A 69 -19.56 12.35 -27.83
N SER A 70 -20.80 12.66 -28.21
CA SER A 70 -21.43 13.97 -27.96
C SER A 70 -21.86 14.18 -26.51
N GLU A 71 -21.91 13.11 -25.72
CA GLU A 71 -22.40 13.10 -24.34
C GLU A 71 -21.24 13.11 -23.33
N VAL A 72 -20.01 12.85 -23.78
CA VAL A 72 -18.79 12.87 -22.96
C VAL A 72 -18.50 14.29 -22.48
N LEU A 73 -18.47 14.46 -21.15
CA LEU A 73 -18.16 15.73 -20.48
C LEU A 73 -16.70 15.79 -20.02
N THR A 74 -16.13 14.66 -19.63
CA THR A 74 -14.76 14.59 -19.13
C THR A 74 -14.08 13.33 -19.66
N THR A 75 -12.87 13.49 -20.19
CA THR A 75 -11.97 12.40 -20.50
C THR A 75 -10.76 12.53 -19.57
N THR A 76 -10.41 11.44 -18.90
CA THR A 76 -9.19 11.33 -18.09
C THR A 76 -8.42 10.11 -18.53
N PHE A 77 -7.11 10.21 -18.57
CA PHE A 77 -6.23 9.11 -18.95
C PHE A 77 -5.52 8.61 -17.70
N LEU A 78 -5.65 7.32 -17.42
CA LEU A 78 -4.81 6.61 -16.49
C LEU A 78 -3.70 5.96 -17.30
N CYS A 79 -2.58 6.66 -17.43
CA CYS A 79 -1.45 6.14 -18.18
C CYS A 79 -0.70 5.09 -17.38
N ASP A 80 -0.36 4.00 -18.05
CA ASP A 80 0.65 3.09 -17.54
C ASP A 80 1.95 3.89 -17.49
N GLY A 81 2.47 4.10 -16.28
CA GLY A 81 3.73 4.80 -16.11
C GLY A 81 4.84 4.07 -16.88
N PHE A 82 5.89 4.79 -17.27
CA PHE A 82 7.19 4.12 -17.39
C PHE A 82 7.37 3.34 -16.10
N ASN A 83 7.48 2.01 -16.21
CA ASN A 83 7.67 1.08 -15.12
C ASN A 83 8.02 1.78 -13.80
N SER A 84 7.00 1.94 -12.96
CA SER A 84 7.12 2.09 -11.52
C SER A 84 8.54 2.31 -10.96
N ASP A 85 8.80 3.49 -10.40
CA ASP A 85 9.75 3.68 -9.29
C ASP A 85 9.39 2.79 -8.05
N TYR A 86 8.33 1.98 -8.16
CA TYR A 86 7.86 1.00 -7.20
C TYR A 86 8.21 -0.47 -7.52
N GLN A 87 8.97 -0.81 -8.57
CA GLN A 87 9.45 -2.19 -8.81
C GLN A 87 10.88 -2.32 -9.37
N ASP A 88 11.69 -1.27 -9.34
CA ASP A 88 13.15 -1.41 -9.52
C ASP A 88 13.84 -1.95 -8.27
N GLU A 89 13.09 -2.20 -7.19
CA GLU A 89 13.60 -2.69 -5.94
C GLU A 89 12.69 -3.78 -5.36
N THR A 90 13.21 -4.99 -5.19
CA THR A 90 12.56 -6.05 -4.43
C THR A 90 13.13 -6.11 -3.02
N ARG A 91 12.26 -6.10 -2.00
CA ARG A 91 12.65 -6.25 -0.60
C ARG A 91 12.20 -7.60 -0.04
N LEU A 92 13.16 -8.39 0.44
CA LEU A 92 12.90 -9.61 1.19
C LEU A 92 13.14 -9.33 2.68
N VAL A 93 12.13 -9.55 3.51
CA VAL A 93 12.24 -9.33 4.95
C VAL A 93 13.07 -10.46 5.56
N LEU A 94 14.28 -10.15 6.04
CA LEU A 94 15.17 -11.11 6.70
C LEU A 94 14.80 -11.29 8.17
N PHE A 95 14.36 -10.20 8.81
CA PHE A 95 13.94 -10.18 10.19
C PHE A 95 12.86 -9.12 10.39
N SER A 96 11.80 -9.47 11.10
CA SER A 96 10.78 -8.53 11.56
C SER A 96 10.40 -8.89 12.97
N ASN A 97 10.70 -8.02 13.93
CA ASN A 97 10.23 -8.21 15.30
C ASN A 97 10.00 -6.85 15.96
N GLY A 98 8.76 -6.61 16.41
CA GLY A 98 8.36 -5.34 17.02
C GLY A 98 9.18 -4.96 18.26
N SER A 99 9.75 -5.96 18.95
CA SER A 99 10.59 -5.80 20.14
C SER A 99 12.10 -5.86 19.87
N GLY A 100 12.52 -6.06 18.61
CA GLY A 100 13.92 -6.27 18.26
C GLY A 100 14.48 -7.61 18.77
N ALA A 101 15.80 -7.74 18.77
CA ALA A 101 16.54 -8.89 19.27
C ALA A 101 17.86 -8.47 19.90
N SER A 102 18.39 -9.30 20.80
CA SER A 102 19.67 -9.07 21.47
C SER A 102 20.62 -10.26 21.35
N GLY A 103 21.91 -10.02 21.53
CA GLY A 103 22.96 -11.04 21.60
C GLY A 103 24.16 -10.53 22.39
N THR A 104 25.01 -11.44 22.87
CA THR A 104 26.19 -11.11 23.70
C THR A 104 27.47 -11.76 23.21
N SER A 105 27.40 -12.70 22.27
CA SER A 105 28.56 -13.48 21.82
C SER A 105 29.40 -12.71 20.82
N SER A 106 30.73 -12.73 20.98
CA SER A 106 31.66 -12.12 20.04
C SER A 106 32.20 -13.06 18.97
N VAL A 107 32.16 -14.36 19.23
CA VAL A 107 32.73 -15.40 18.35
C VAL A 107 31.64 -16.04 17.49
N GLU A 108 30.73 -16.80 18.11
CA GLU A 108 29.67 -17.53 17.40
C GLU A 108 28.55 -16.57 16.96
N GLY A 109 28.27 -15.56 17.77
CA GLY A 109 27.11 -14.70 17.58
C GLY A 109 25.79 -15.43 17.80
N ARG A 110 24.70 -14.70 17.61
CA ARG A 110 23.34 -15.22 17.67
C ARG A 110 22.76 -15.25 16.25
N LYS A 111 22.26 -16.41 15.83
CA LYS A 111 21.45 -16.52 14.62
C LYS A 111 20.12 -15.83 14.79
N MET A 112 19.76 -15.01 13.81
CA MET A 112 18.58 -14.17 13.77
C MET A 112 17.89 -14.25 12.40
N GLY A 113 16.61 -13.91 12.38
CA GLY A 113 15.82 -13.88 11.14
C GLY A 113 15.25 -15.24 10.75
N GLU A 114 14.43 -15.22 9.70
CA GLU A 114 13.98 -16.45 9.05
C GLU A 114 15.11 -16.96 8.14
N ILE A 115 15.30 -18.29 8.09
CA ILE A 115 16.21 -18.88 7.12
C ILE A 115 15.55 -18.73 5.75
N ILE A 116 16.17 -17.94 4.87
CA ILE A 116 15.62 -17.64 3.56
C ILE A 116 16.39 -18.41 2.51
N LYS A 117 15.67 -19.24 1.76
CA LYS A 117 16.18 -19.85 0.53
C LYS A 117 16.30 -18.78 -0.54
N PHE A 118 17.52 -18.49 -0.93
CA PHE A 118 17.85 -17.48 -1.91
C PHE A 118 18.70 -18.08 -3.03
N ASP A 119 18.26 -17.92 -4.27
CA ASP A 119 19.03 -18.29 -5.45
C ASP A 119 19.26 -17.06 -6.31
N LYS A 120 20.51 -16.61 -6.39
CA LYS A 120 20.91 -15.42 -7.16
C LYS A 120 20.54 -15.54 -8.64
N ARG A 121 20.53 -16.76 -9.19
CA ARG A 121 20.26 -17.01 -10.61
C ARG A 121 18.83 -16.63 -11.01
N ASN A 122 17.92 -16.52 -10.04
CA ASN A 122 16.55 -16.02 -10.28
C ASN A 122 16.49 -14.49 -10.46
N TRP A 123 17.63 -13.79 -10.36
CA TRP A 123 17.75 -12.34 -10.39
C TRP A 123 18.78 -11.88 -11.43
N GLU A 124 18.74 -12.43 -12.64
CA GLU A 124 19.73 -12.18 -13.71
C GLU A 124 19.87 -10.69 -14.08
N ASN A 125 18.81 -9.91 -13.92
CA ASN A 125 18.80 -8.47 -14.20
C ASN A 125 19.10 -7.61 -12.95
N ALA A 126 19.57 -8.18 -11.84
CA ALA A 126 19.89 -7.38 -10.66
C ALA A 126 21.13 -6.52 -10.90
N SER A 127 20.99 -5.20 -10.74
CA SER A 127 22.08 -4.22 -10.78
C SER A 127 22.83 -4.15 -9.45
N SER A 128 22.15 -4.37 -8.33
CA SER A 128 22.77 -4.47 -7.01
C SER A 128 21.94 -5.31 -6.04
N ILE A 129 22.64 -5.93 -5.10
CA ILE A 129 22.02 -6.58 -3.94
C ILE A 129 22.74 -6.02 -2.72
N TYR A 130 22.00 -5.52 -1.74
CA TYR A 130 22.51 -5.08 -0.45
C TYR A 130 21.46 -5.40 0.61
N TYR A 131 21.78 -5.27 1.88
CA TYR A 131 20.76 -5.38 2.92
C TYR A 131 20.90 -4.27 3.94
N VAL A 132 19.81 -4.07 4.69
CA VAL A 132 19.72 -3.03 5.70
C VAL A 132 19.29 -3.63 7.03
N ALA A 133 19.82 -3.10 8.13
CA ALA A 133 19.40 -3.48 9.47
C ALA A 133 19.53 -2.29 10.43
N TRP A 134 18.60 -2.19 11.38
CA TRP A 134 18.74 -1.25 12.50
C TRP A 134 19.54 -1.93 13.59
N ILE A 135 20.69 -1.36 13.97
CA ILE A 135 21.55 -1.95 15.00
C ILE A 135 22.03 -0.92 16.01
N TYR A 136 22.22 -1.37 17.25
CA TYR A 136 22.74 -0.57 18.36
C TYR A 136 23.40 -1.46 19.42
N SER A 137 24.11 -0.82 20.33
CA SER A 137 24.82 -1.47 21.44
C SER A 137 24.26 -0.97 22.78
N GLU A 138 24.40 -1.74 23.85
CA GLU A 138 24.13 -1.20 25.19
C GLU A 138 25.21 -0.20 25.64
N ASN A 139 26.39 -0.25 25.03
CA ASN A 139 27.57 0.52 25.43
C ASN A 139 28.24 1.16 24.21
N SER A 140 28.46 2.47 24.25
CA SER A 140 29.10 3.22 23.16
C SER A 140 30.56 2.84 22.89
N ASN A 141 31.19 2.12 23.82
CA ASN A 141 32.55 1.60 23.67
C ASN A 141 32.60 0.17 23.15
N ASN A 142 31.45 -0.42 22.78
CA ASN A 142 31.36 -1.78 22.26
C ASN A 142 30.52 -1.80 20.99
N SER A 143 31.09 -2.34 19.91
CA SER A 143 30.42 -2.38 18.62
C SER A 143 29.44 -3.55 18.53
N CYS A 144 28.28 -3.28 17.94
CA CYS A 144 27.33 -4.27 17.45
C CYS A 144 27.67 -4.61 16.01
N PHE A 145 27.74 -5.89 15.68
CA PHE A 145 27.91 -6.40 14.33
C PHE A 145 26.70 -7.21 13.90
N VAL A 146 26.22 -6.98 12.69
CA VAL A 146 25.25 -7.87 12.02
C VAL A 146 25.78 -8.16 10.64
N GLU A 147 25.75 -9.42 10.23
CA GLU A 147 26.25 -9.89 8.93
C GLU A 147 25.31 -10.94 8.34
N LEU A 148 25.33 -11.10 7.02
CA LEU A 148 24.62 -12.20 6.36
C LEU A 148 25.46 -13.46 6.44
N PHE A 149 24.84 -14.55 6.90
CA PHE A 149 25.47 -15.84 7.02
C PHE A 149 24.86 -16.82 6.02
N ASN A 150 25.71 -17.44 5.21
CA ASN A 150 25.36 -18.52 4.31
C ASN A 150 25.37 -19.82 5.14
N GLU A 151 24.20 -20.26 5.58
CA GLU A 151 24.03 -21.48 6.38
C GLU A 151 24.34 -22.75 5.57
N THR A 152 24.21 -22.69 4.24
CA THR A 152 24.50 -23.82 3.36
C THR A 152 25.99 -24.13 3.31
N ASP A 153 26.83 -23.10 3.25
CA ASP A 153 28.29 -23.26 3.15
C ASP A 153 29.03 -23.00 4.47
N GLY A 154 28.33 -22.48 5.50
CA GLY A 154 28.89 -22.24 6.82
C GLY A 154 29.81 -21.03 6.89
N GLU A 155 29.55 -19.99 6.08
CA GLU A 155 30.43 -18.83 5.95
C GLU A 155 29.67 -17.50 5.93
N VAL A 156 30.38 -16.42 6.27
CA VAL A 156 29.85 -15.05 6.18
C VAL A 156 29.92 -14.57 4.73
N ILE A 157 28.84 -13.98 4.22
CA ILE A 157 28.83 -13.37 2.89
C ILE A 157 29.73 -12.13 2.92
N ALA A 158 30.73 -12.08 2.04
CA ALA A 158 31.67 -10.96 1.98
C ALA A 158 30.97 -9.62 1.75
N ASN A 159 31.49 -8.54 2.35
CA ASN A 159 30.96 -7.18 2.31
C ASN A 159 29.57 -6.99 2.93
N SER A 160 29.08 -7.98 3.69
CA SER A 160 27.81 -7.88 4.41
C SER A 160 27.94 -7.33 5.84
N VAL A 161 29.14 -7.17 6.40
CA VAL A 161 29.25 -6.81 7.83
C VAL A 161 28.82 -5.36 8.09
N LEU A 162 27.75 -5.19 8.85
CA LEU A 162 27.29 -3.91 9.40
C LEU A 162 27.86 -3.71 10.80
N THR A 163 28.29 -2.49 11.12
CA THR A 163 28.81 -2.15 12.46
C THR A 163 28.26 -0.83 12.98
N ASN A 164 27.89 -0.79 14.25
CA ASN A 164 27.48 0.43 14.94
C ASN A 164 27.65 0.27 16.45
N ASN A 165 28.02 1.36 17.15
CA ASN A 165 28.12 1.40 18.61
C ASN A 165 27.18 2.44 19.24
N SER A 166 26.27 3.05 18.49
CA SER A 166 25.26 3.94 19.09
C SER A 166 24.44 3.20 20.16
N THR A 167 24.07 3.92 21.23
CA THR A 167 23.24 3.41 22.32
C THR A 167 21.77 3.83 22.20
N ASN A 168 21.41 4.53 21.13
CA ASN A 168 20.07 5.07 20.93
C ASN A 168 19.12 3.98 20.42
N TYR A 169 17.98 3.80 21.07
CA TYR A 169 16.87 3.02 20.51
C TYR A 169 16.12 3.83 19.44
N PRO A 170 15.70 3.24 18.30
CA PRO A 170 15.74 1.81 17.92
C PRO A 170 17.03 1.38 17.19
N GLY A 171 18.07 2.19 17.27
CA GLY A 171 19.35 2.02 16.58
C GLY A 171 19.51 2.92 15.38
N ILE A 172 20.62 2.71 14.66
CA ILE A 172 20.91 3.39 13.40
C ILE A 172 20.65 2.39 12.27
N LEU A 173 19.98 2.85 11.21
CA LEU A 173 19.83 2.08 10.00
C LEU A 173 21.17 2.00 9.27
N MET A 174 21.76 0.82 9.28
CA MET A 174 22.98 0.51 8.56
C MET A 174 22.64 -0.15 7.23
N ILE A 175 23.48 0.08 6.22
CA ILE A 175 23.32 -0.42 4.85
C ILE A 175 24.63 -1.11 4.48
N SER A 176 24.55 -2.33 3.94
CA SER A 176 25.73 -3.04 3.48
C SER A 176 26.26 -2.44 2.18
N GLU A 177 27.48 -2.82 1.81
CA GLU A 177 27.92 -2.60 0.43
C GLU A 177 27.11 -3.47 -0.54
N ASN A 178 27.38 -3.31 -1.84
CA ASN A 178 26.83 -4.19 -2.86
C ASN A 178 27.47 -5.57 -2.74
N ILE A 179 26.66 -6.57 -2.39
CA ILE A 179 27.06 -7.97 -2.16
C ILE A 179 26.71 -8.87 -3.34
N ILE A 180 26.21 -8.34 -4.46
CA ILE A 180 25.79 -9.15 -5.61
C ILE A 180 26.88 -10.12 -6.10
N SER A 181 28.14 -9.69 -6.08
CA SER A 181 29.29 -10.52 -6.46
C SER A 181 29.74 -11.48 -5.35
N SER A 182 29.36 -11.22 -4.11
CA SER A 182 29.68 -12.05 -2.94
C SER A 182 28.71 -13.22 -2.78
N ILE A 183 27.52 -13.16 -3.40
CA ILE A 183 26.53 -14.22 -3.34
C ILE A 183 26.84 -15.29 -4.41
N PRO A 184 26.91 -16.58 -4.05
CA PRO A 184 27.25 -17.65 -4.99
C PRO A 184 26.12 -17.91 -6.02
N GLU A 185 26.50 -18.45 -7.19
CA GLU A 185 25.58 -18.81 -8.30
C GLU A 185 24.85 -20.15 -8.05
N LYS A 186 24.20 -20.26 -6.90
CA LYS A 186 23.39 -21.42 -6.48
C LYS A 186 22.35 -20.99 -5.44
N GLU A 187 21.38 -21.88 -5.17
CA GLU A 187 20.51 -21.73 -4.01
C GLU A 187 21.33 -21.86 -2.72
N ILE A 188 21.12 -20.92 -1.79
CA ILE A 188 21.69 -20.92 -0.44
C ILE A 188 20.63 -20.54 0.59
N ASP A 189 20.81 -21.03 1.81
CA ASP A 189 20.04 -20.64 3.00
C ASP A 189 20.74 -19.44 3.68
N ILE A 190 20.08 -18.29 3.70
CA ILE A 190 20.60 -17.05 4.28
C ILE A 190 19.98 -16.83 5.66
N SER A 191 20.82 -16.50 6.64
CA SER A 191 20.40 -16.00 7.96
C SER A 191 21.14 -14.70 8.32
N LEU A 192 20.73 -14.06 9.42
CA LEU A 192 21.48 -12.96 10.03
C LEU A 192 22.28 -13.47 11.23
N ARG A 193 23.52 -13.03 11.37
CA ARG A 193 24.34 -13.32 12.55
C ARG A 193 24.66 -12.04 13.31
N LEU A 194 24.14 -11.94 14.54
CA LEU A 194 24.33 -10.80 15.45
C LEU A 194 25.50 -11.09 16.40
N ARG A 195 26.53 -10.25 16.42
CA ARG A 195 27.71 -10.39 17.28
C ARG A 195 28.02 -9.12 18.05
N SER A 196 28.51 -9.30 19.26
CA SER A 196 29.13 -8.24 20.05
C SER A 196 30.62 -8.14 19.74
N GLU A 197 31.22 -6.97 19.87
CA GLU A 197 32.69 -6.84 19.84
C GLU A 197 33.34 -7.58 21.03
N ASN A 198 32.83 -7.36 22.23
CA ASN A 198 33.30 -8.00 23.45
C ASN A 198 32.25 -8.98 23.98
N GLU A 199 32.71 -10.20 24.33
CA GLU A 199 31.85 -11.24 24.89
C GLU A 199 31.14 -10.76 26.16
N GLY A 200 29.84 -11.05 26.25
CA GLY A 200 29.00 -10.67 27.39
C GLY A 200 28.38 -9.27 27.32
N THR A 201 28.84 -8.39 26.42
CA THR A 201 28.19 -7.08 26.22
C THR A 201 26.97 -7.24 25.30
N THR A 202 25.82 -6.74 25.73
CA THR A 202 24.59 -6.85 24.96
C THR A 202 24.58 -5.90 23.77
N VAL A 203 24.32 -6.47 22.62
CA VAL A 203 24.09 -5.74 21.38
C VAL A 203 22.72 -6.10 20.82
N TYR A 204 22.18 -5.22 19.98
CA TYR A 204 20.79 -5.29 19.57
C TYR A 204 20.61 -5.07 18.08
N MET A 205 19.61 -5.74 17.55
CA MET A 205 19.00 -5.46 16.26
C MET A 205 17.57 -4.96 16.49
N GLY A 206 17.27 -3.75 16.02
CA GLY A 206 15.97 -3.11 16.14
C GLY A 206 15.07 -3.37 14.93
N ARG A 207 13.75 -3.20 15.13
CA ARG A 207 12.73 -3.16 14.07
C ARG A 207 12.82 -4.34 13.07
N LYS A 208 13.32 -4.06 11.86
CA LYS A 208 13.37 -4.98 10.73
C LYS A 208 14.73 -4.94 10.05
N ALA A 209 15.09 -6.04 9.41
CA ALA A 209 16.18 -6.13 8.45
C ALA A 209 15.63 -6.67 7.13
N GLU A 210 16.12 -6.11 6.02
CA GLU A 210 15.61 -6.41 4.68
C GLU A 210 16.77 -6.56 3.69
N LEU A 211 16.74 -7.62 2.90
CA LEU A 211 17.56 -7.77 1.70
C LEU A 211 16.89 -6.98 0.57
N VAL A 212 17.67 -6.18 -0.11
CA VAL A 212 17.22 -5.24 -1.13
C VAL A 212 17.91 -5.58 -2.43
N ILE A 213 17.11 -5.86 -3.46
CA ILE A 213 17.58 -6.27 -4.79
C ILE A 213 17.11 -5.20 -5.76
N LYS A 214 18.05 -4.50 -6.38
CA LYS A 214 17.75 -3.52 -7.41
C LYS A 214 17.95 -4.09 -8.79
N ARG A 215 17.08 -3.73 -9.74
CA ARG A 215 17.22 -4.04 -11.16
C ARG A 215 17.87 -2.88 -11.92
#